data_AF-A0A800IJZ1-F1
#
_entry.id   AF-A0A800IJZ1-F1
#
_cell.length_a   1.000
_cell.length_b   1.000
_cell.length_c   1.000
_cell.angle_alpha   90.00
_cell.angle_beta   90.00
_cell.angle_gamma   90.00
#
_symmetry.space_group_name_H-M   'P 1'
#
loop_
_entity.id
_entity.type
_entity.pdbx_description
1 polymer ?
#
loop_
_entity_poly.entity_id
_entity_poly.type
_entity_poly.pdbx_seq_one_letter_code
_entity_poly.pdbx_strand_id
1 'polypeptide(L)'
;MSEALCSQCGMSFSDFNDTGRLGCAGCYTAFRQELIPVFKHVHGYAHHTGKIPVADPQQLEIKMALISLRRELKQAVAQEAFEQAASLRDRIYDIEHKKAPLPAVPR
;
A
#
# COMPACT_ATOMS: atom_id res chain seq x y z
N MET A 1 -23.42 -12.20 -20.59
CA MET A 1 -22.47 -11.39 -19.80
C MET A 1 -23.32 -10.35 -19.10
N SER A 2 -23.40 -10.41 -17.77
CA SER A 2 -24.24 -9.50 -16.98
C SER A 2 -23.51 -8.18 -16.81
N GLU A 3 -23.89 -7.19 -17.61
CA GLU A 3 -23.45 -5.81 -17.46
C GLU A 3 -23.92 -5.30 -16.10
N ALA A 4 -23.00 -4.81 -15.27
CA ALA A 4 -23.36 -4.11 -14.06
C ALA A 4 -24.12 -2.84 -14.48
N LEU A 5 -25.30 -2.65 -13.91
CA LEU A 5 -26.14 -1.47 -14.10
C LEU A 5 -26.30 -0.79 -12.75
N CYS A 6 -26.19 0.54 -12.72
CA CYS A 6 -26.46 1.27 -11.50
C CYS A 6 -27.96 1.28 -11.20
N SER A 7 -28.36 0.79 -10.03
CA SER A 7 -29.78 0.78 -9.61
C SER A 7 -30.37 2.17 -9.37
N GLN A 8 -29.55 3.22 -9.23
CA GLN A 8 -30.03 4.59 -9.01
C GLN A 8 -30.20 5.43 -10.28
N CYS A 9 -29.30 5.30 -11.26
CA CYS A 9 -29.36 6.11 -12.48
C CYS A 9 -29.47 5.30 -13.77
N GLY A 10 -29.44 3.96 -13.68
CA GLY A 10 -29.57 3.06 -14.83
C GLY A 10 -28.36 3.00 -15.76
N MET A 11 -27.29 3.74 -15.47
CA MET A 11 -26.07 3.76 -16.27
C MET A 11 -25.37 2.40 -16.27
N SER A 12 -24.78 2.01 -17.39
CA SER A 12 -23.94 0.81 -17.51
C SER A 12 -22.45 1.14 -17.31
N PHE A 13 -21.62 0.11 -17.08
CA PHE A 13 -20.17 0.31 -17.04
C PHE A 13 -19.60 0.72 -18.41
N SER A 14 -20.20 0.26 -19.51
CA SER A 14 -19.82 0.63 -20.88
C SER A 14 -19.99 2.14 -21.12
N ASP A 15 -21.09 2.72 -20.66
CA ASP A 15 -21.32 4.17 -20.74
C ASP A 15 -20.26 4.97 -19.96
N PHE A 16 -19.76 4.42 -18.85
CA PHE A 16 -18.66 5.03 -18.10
C PHE A 16 -17.34 4.97 -18.89
N ASN A 17 -17.08 3.88 -19.59
CA ASN A 17 -15.85 3.71 -20.37
C ASN A 17 -15.80 4.70 -21.56
N ASP A 18 -16.95 4.97 -22.18
CA ASP A 18 -17.06 5.91 -23.30
C ASP A 18 -17.01 7.38 -22.84
N THR A 19 -17.66 7.70 -21.72
CA THR A 19 -17.79 9.09 -21.24
C THR A 19 -16.74 9.50 -20.22
N GLY A 20 -16.10 8.53 -19.56
CA GLY A 20 -15.15 8.72 -18.45
C GLY A 20 -15.76 9.32 -17.18
N ARG A 21 -17.10 9.39 -17.06
CA ARG A 21 -17.79 10.09 -15.97
C ARG A 21 -18.84 9.20 -15.32
N LEU A 22 -18.95 9.25 -13.99
CA LEU A 22 -19.97 8.54 -13.24
C LEU A 22 -21.19 9.45 -13.04
N GLY A 23 -22.39 8.95 -13.33
CA GLY A 23 -23.62 9.74 -13.31
C GLY A 23 -24.21 10.02 -11.91
N CYS A 24 -23.98 9.15 -10.92
CA CYS A 24 -24.45 9.37 -9.54
C CYS A 24 -23.52 8.73 -8.50
N ALA A 25 -23.75 9.00 -7.21
CA ALA A 25 -22.97 8.44 -6.11
C ALA A 25 -23.10 6.89 -6.03
N GLY A 26 -24.27 6.34 -6.35
CA GLY A 26 -24.52 4.90 -6.40
C GLY A 26 -23.62 4.16 -7.40
N CYS A 27 -23.15 4.83 -8.45
CA CYS A 27 -22.25 4.24 -9.46
C CYS A 27 -20.92 3.78 -8.86
N TYR A 28 -20.38 4.48 -7.86
CA TYR A 28 -19.14 4.06 -7.18
C TYR A 28 -19.29 2.71 -6.49
N THR A 29 -20.49 2.41 -5.99
CA THR A 29 -20.78 1.14 -5.32
C THR A 29 -21.10 0.05 -6.33
N ALA A 30 -21.91 0.37 -7.34
CA ALA A 30 -22.31 -0.56 -8.39
C ALA A 30 -21.11 -1.09 -9.20
N PHE A 31 -20.18 -0.21 -9.57
CA PHE A 31 -19.02 -0.56 -10.41
C PHE A 31 -17.74 -0.75 -9.60
N ARG A 32 -17.83 -0.92 -8.28
CA ARG A 32 -16.65 -0.93 -7.40
C ARG A 32 -15.56 -1.90 -7.85
N GLN A 33 -15.93 -3.11 -8.28
CA GLN A 33 -14.97 -4.14 -8.69
C GLN A 33 -14.23 -3.76 -9.97
N GLU A 34 -14.93 -3.12 -10.91
CA GLU A 34 -14.41 -2.73 -12.22
C GLU A 34 -13.66 -1.39 -12.16
N LEU A 35 -14.02 -0.51 -11.23
CA LEU A 35 -13.33 0.77 -10.99
C LEU A 35 -11.97 0.59 -10.29
N ILE A 36 -11.80 -0.44 -9.46
CA ILE A 36 -10.54 -0.70 -8.75
C ILE A 36 -9.32 -0.79 -9.69
N PRO A 37 -9.32 -1.58 -10.77
CA PRO A 37 -8.18 -1.61 -11.70
C PRO A 37 -7.98 -0.29 -12.43
N VAL A 38 -9.06 0.43 -12.79
CA VAL A 38 -8.98 1.75 -13.42
C VAL A 38 -8.30 2.76 -12.49
N PHE A 39 -8.70 2.81 -11.21
CA PHE A 39 -8.06 3.67 -10.23
C PHE A 39 -6.61 3.29 -9.97
N LYS A 40 -6.26 2.00 -9.96
CA LYS A 40 -4.85 1.58 -9.89
C LYS A 40 -4.05 2.04 -11.10
N HIS A 41 -4.63 2.04 -12.30
CA HIS A 41 -3.95 2.47 -13.51
C HIS A 41 -3.72 3.98 -13.54
N VAL A 42 -4.73 4.77 -13.15
CA VAL A 42 -4.66 6.25 -13.20
C VAL A 42 -3.92 6.84 -11.99
N HIS A 43 -4.16 6.31 -10.78
CA HIS A 43 -3.66 6.88 -9.52
C HIS A 43 -2.57 6.02 -8.85
N GLY A 44 -2.20 4.87 -9.42
CA GLY A 44 -1.24 3.92 -8.83
C GLY A 44 -1.78 3.08 -7.66
N TYR A 45 -2.79 3.58 -6.94
CA TYR A 45 -3.36 2.94 -5.75
C TYR A 45 -4.89 2.98 -5.77
N ALA A 46 -5.52 1.88 -5.36
CA ALA A 46 -6.98 1.75 -5.30
C ALA A 46 -7.63 2.48 -4.10
N HIS A 47 -6.82 2.97 -3.16
CA HIS A 47 -7.30 3.63 -1.95
C HIS A 47 -6.43 4.86 -1.66
N HIS A 48 -7.05 6.03 -1.53
CA HIS A 48 -6.41 7.24 -1.04
C HIS A 48 -6.12 7.06 0.46
N THR A 49 -4.86 7.00 0.86
CA THR A 49 -4.44 6.91 2.27
C THR A 49 -4.25 8.27 2.95
N GLY A 50 -4.69 9.37 2.33
CA GLY A 50 -4.42 10.73 2.81
C GLY A 50 -3.33 11.46 2.03
N LYS A 51 -3.26 12.79 2.18
CA LYS A 51 -2.04 13.57 1.96
C LYS A 51 -1.04 13.15 3.04
N ILE A 52 -0.13 12.26 2.71
CA ILE A 52 1.08 12.07 3.52
C ILE A 52 1.98 13.24 3.08
N PRO A 53 2.17 14.29 3.90
CA PRO A 53 3.08 15.36 3.54
C PRO A 53 4.44 14.69 3.32
N VAL A 54 5.10 15.04 2.22
CA VAL A 54 6.41 14.53 1.78
C VAL A 54 7.24 14.15 3.01
N ALA A 55 7.14 12.88 3.42
CA ALA A 55 7.91 12.42 4.56
C ALA A 55 9.34 12.57 4.10
N ASP A 56 10.17 13.23 4.91
CA ASP A 56 11.60 13.33 4.67
C ASP A 56 12.08 11.97 4.11
N PRO A 57 12.67 11.91 2.90
CA PRO A 57 12.96 10.64 2.24
C PRO A 57 13.67 9.66 3.18
N GLN A 58 14.51 10.19 4.08
CA GLN A 58 15.20 9.43 5.10
C GLN A 58 14.23 8.76 6.10
N GLN A 59 13.16 9.44 6.52
CA GLN A 59 12.12 8.87 7.39
C GLN A 59 11.36 7.73 6.71
N LEU A 60 11.12 7.82 5.40
CA LEU A 60 10.48 6.74 4.64
C LEU A 60 11.41 5.54 4.54
N GLU A 61 12.68 5.76 4.23
CA GLU A 61 13.72 4.72 4.18
C GLU A 61 13.87 4.02 5.53
N ILE A 62 13.89 4.76 6.64
CA ILE A 62 13.95 4.21 8.00
C ILE A 62 12.74 3.30 8.25
N LYS A 63 11.53 3.74 7.88
CA LYS A 63 10.31 2.95 8.07
C LYS A 63 10.33 1.67 7.24
N MET A 64 10.78 1.72 5.99
CA MET A 64 10.86 0.54 5.13
C MET A 64 11.90 -0.46 5.64
N ALA A 65 13.07 0.01 6.07
CA ALA A 65 14.10 -0.83 6.68
C ALA A 65 13.63 -1.50 7.98
N LEU A 66 12.86 -0.78 8.82
CA LEU A 66 12.27 -1.37 10.02
C LEU A 66 11.24 -2.46 9.69
N ILE A 67 10.45 -2.28 8.64
CA ILE A 67 9.49 -3.29 8.19
C ILE A 67 10.20 -4.56 7.72
N SER A 68 11.28 -4.44 6.94
CA SER A 68 12.05 -5.60 6.47
C SER A 68 12.72 -6.34 7.63
N LEU A 69 13.41 -5.62 8.52
CA LEU A 69 14.08 -6.22 9.68
C LEU A 69 13.10 -6.93 10.62
N ARG A 70 11.91 -6.37 10.83
CA ARG A 70 10.85 -7.03 11.62
C ARG A 70 10.33 -8.30 10.95
N ARG A 71 10.31 -8.37 9.62
CA ARG A 71 9.95 -9.58 8.87
C ARG A 71 11.06 -10.64 9.00
N GLU A 72 12.32 -10.24 8.83
CA GLU A 72 13.48 -11.13 8.99
C GLU A 72 13.56 -11.67 10.42
N LEU A 73 13.30 -10.84 11.43
CA LEU A 73 13.26 -11.26 12.82
C LEU A 73 12.22 -12.37 13.03
N LYS A 74 11.01 -12.21 12.49
CA LYS A 74 9.96 -13.24 12.57
C LYS A 74 10.39 -14.54 11.89
N GLN A 75 11.10 -14.45 10.76
CA GLN A 75 11.62 -15.63 10.05
C GLN A 75 12.72 -16.32 10.85
N ALA A 76 13.68 -15.57 11.39
CA ALA A 76 14.77 -16.11 12.21
C ALA A 76 14.22 -16.80 13.47
N VAL A 77 13.20 -16.21 14.12
CA VAL A 77 12.51 -16.85 15.26
C VAL A 77 11.80 -18.14 14.83
N ALA A 78 11.11 -18.13 13.68
CA ALA A 78 10.44 -19.33 13.15
C ALA A 78 11.41 -20.45 12.74
N GLN A 79 12.64 -20.10 12.39
CA GLN A 79 13.72 -21.05 12.06
C GLN A 79 14.57 -21.44 13.27
N GLU A 80 14.19 -21.02 14.48
CA GLU A 80 14.95 -21.25 15.72
C GLU A 80 16.40 -20.70 15.67
N ALA A 81 16.65 -19.74 14.78
CA ALA A 81 17.94 -19.05 14.63
C ALA A 81 18.05 -17.91 15.68
N PHE A 82 18.15 -18.28 16.96
CA PHE A 82 18.08 -17.33 18.07
C PHE A 82 19.21 -16.28 18.08
N GLU A 83 20.42 -16.63 17.63
CA GLU A 83 21.54 -15.69 17.51
C GLU A 83 21.26 -14.60 16.46
N GLN A 84 20.69 -15.01 15.31
CA GLN A 84 20.28 -14.07 14.26
C GLN A 84 19.11 -13.21 14.72
N ALA A 85 18.14 -13.79 15.41
CA ALA A 85 17.03 -13.05 15.97
C ALA A 85 17.48 -12.00 17.00
N ALA A 86 18.43 -12.33 17.88
CA ALA A 86 19.02 -11.38 18.82
C ALA A 86 19.70 -10.22 18.09
N SER A 87 20.52 -10.53 17.07
CA SER A 87 21.20 -9.53 16.25
C SER A 87 20.23 -8.60 15.51
N LEU A 88 19.16 -9.15 14.95
CA LEU A 88 18.10 -8.38 14.27
C LEU A 88 17.32 -7.50 15.24
N ARG A 89 17.04 -8.00 16.45
CA ARG A 89 16.36 -7.22 17.50
C ARG A 89 17.20 -6.02 17.93
N ASP A 90 18.50 -6.21 18.13
CA ASP A 90 19.39 -5.15 18.55
C ASP A 90 19.55 -4.09 17.44
N ARG A 91 19.59 -4.52 16.16
CA ARG A 91 19.55 -3.60 15.00
C ARG A 91 18.26 -2.79 14.92
N ILE A 92 17.11 -3.40 15.18
CA ILE A 92 15.82 -2.70 15.24
C ILE A 92 15.85 -1.65 16.36
N TYR A 93 16.36 -2.03 17.54
CA TYR A 93 16.48 -1.13 18.68
C TYR A 93 17.38 0.07 18.37
N ASP A 94 18.54 -0.16 17.74
CA ASP A 94 19.46 0.91 17.33
C ASP A 94 18.83 1.88 16.33
N ILE A 95 18.09 1.38 15.33
CA ILE A 95 17.41 2.24 14.34
C ILE A 95 16.27 3.05 14.98
N GLU A 96 15.57 2.48 15.97
CA GLU A 96 14.50 3.18 16.68
C GLU A 96 15.02 4.20 17.71
N HIS A 97 16.16 3.96 18.35
CA HIS A 97 16.68 4.78 19.46
C HIS A 97 17.84 5.71 19.09
N LYS A 98 18.62 5.41 18.04
CA LYS A 98 19.61 6.32 17.48
C LYS A 98 19.10 6.84 16.14
N LYS A 99 19.02 8.16 15.99
CA LYS A 99 19.06 8.82 14.67
C LYS A 99 20.47 8.65 14.06
N ALA A 100 20.90 7.41 13.81
CA ALA A 100 22.16 7.10 13.16
C ALA A 100 21.93 6.89 11.65
N PRO A 101 22.92 7.17 10.78
CA PRO A 101 22.77 7.04 9.34
C PRO A 101 22.52 5.58 8.97
N LEU A 102 21.49 5.35 8.17
CA LEU A 102 21.04 4.04 7.74
C LEU A 102 22.13 3.27 6.97
N PRO A 103 22.22 1.93 7.14
CA PRO A 103 22.94 1.11 6.17
C PRO A 103 22.22 1.20 4.82
N ALA A 104 22.97 1.52 3.76
CA ALA A 104 22.45 1.58 2.40
C ALA A 104 21.86 0.23 2.01
N VAL A 105 20.55 0.22 1.72
CA VAL A 105 19.90 -0.94 1.11
C VAL A 105 20.32 -0.94 -0.37
N PRO A 106 20.88 -2.03 -0.91
CA PRO A 106 21.18 -2.09 -2.34
C PRO A 106 19.88 -1.95 -3.14
N ARG A 107 19.91 -1.08 -4.16
CA ARG A 107 18.83 -0.89 -5.13
C ARG A 107 18.55 -2.16 -5.92
#